data_AF-A0A382IJN7-F1
#
_entry.id   AF-A0A382IJN7-F1
#
_cell.length_a   1.000
_cell.length_b   1.000
_cell.length_c   1.000
_cell.angle_alpha   90.00
_cell.angle_beta   90.00
_cell.angle_gamma   90.00
#
_symmetry.space_group_name_H-M   'P 1'
#
loop_
_entity.id
_entity.type
_entity.pdbx_description
1 polymer ?
#
loop_
_entity_poly.entity_id
_entity_poly.type
_entity_poly.pdbx_seq_one_letter_code
_entity_poly.pdbx_strand_id
1 'polypeptide(L)'
;MPGSHALTQEQTLALHEQGFVGPLTLWEPSETARVREMLEGFYLGNPDPSVGQNNRFLKHSEIVELFRRPQMTDAMVSVIGEDLFLWRIGFFNKEPHETGGEIPWHQDRNYWPLEPMVVCSAWVAVDDVDVDNSAMHVIPGSHRQLVPHIS
;
A
#
# COMPACT_ATOMS: atom_id res chain seq x y z
N MET A 1 0.34 -3.26 25.30
CA MET A 1 -0.33 -1.95 25.12
C MET A 1 -0.34 -1.68 23.62
N PRO A 2 -1.46 -1.20 23.04
CA PRO A 2 -1.45 -0.85 21.62
C PRO A 2 -0.33 0.16 21.35
N GLY A 3 0.34 0.03 20.20
CA GLY A 3 1.35 0.99 19.77
C GLY A 3 0.75 2.38 19.56
N SER A 4 1.59 3.41 19.53
CA SER A 4 1.12 4.81 19.44
C SER A 4 0.41 5.13 18.13
N HIS A 5 0.54 4.26 17.12
CA HIS A 5 -0.11 4.41 15.81
C HIS A 5 -1.08 3.26 15.51
N ALA A 6 -1.54 2.54 16.54
CA ALA A 6 -2.55 1.50 16.39
C ALA A 6 -3.86 2.10 15.83
N LEU A 7 -4.54 1.34 14.99
CA LEU A 7 -5.89 1.72 14.56
C LEU A 7 -6.83 1.68 15.77
N THR A 8 -7.78 2.61 15.79
CA THR A 8 -8.86 2.56 16.79
C THR A 8 -9.73 1.34 16.51
N GLN A 9 -10.49 0.89 17.52
CA GLN A 9 -11.45 -0.19 17.35
C GLN A 9 -12.45 0.11 16.21
N GLU A 10 -12.88 1.37 16.08
CA GLU A 10 -13.77 1.82 15.02
C GLU A 10 -13.11 1.68 13.63
N GLN A 11 -11.85 2.09 13.49
CA GLN A 11 -11.09 1.95 12.24
C GLN A 11 -10.87 0.48 11.86
N THR A 12 -10.51 -0.37 12.82
CA THR A 12 -10.37 -1.82 12.58
C THR A 12 -11.68 -2.46 12.17
N LEU A 13 -12.79 -2.09 12.82
CA LEU A 13 -14.14 -2.57 12.45
C LEU A 13 -14.52 -2.10 11.05
N ALA A 14 -14.29 -0.84 10.71
CA ALA A 14 -14.56 -0.32 9.37
C ALA A 14 -13.79 -1.10 8.29
N LEU A 15 -12.50 -1.39 8.52
CA LEU A 15 -11.71 -2.21 7.61
C LEU A 15 -12.31 -3.62 7.45
N HIS A 16 -12.66 -4.30 8.55
CA HIS A 16 -13.26 -5.63 8.48
C HIS A 16 -14.63 -5.61 7.79
N GLU A 17 -15.41 -4.56 7.99
CA GLU A 17 -16.77 -4.48 7.45
C GLU A 17 -16.79 -4.10 5.97
N GLN A 18 -15.98 -3.11 5.60
CA GLN A 18 -15.98 -2.46 4.28
C GLN A 18 -14.83 -2.93 3.38
N GLY A 19 -13.82 -3.62 3.92
CA GLY A 19 -12.65 -4.09 3.17
C GLY A 19 -11.56 -3.03 2.97
N PHE A 20 -11.77 -1.80 3.46
CA PHE A 20 -10.79 -0.72 3.45
C PHE A 20 -11.07 0.26 4.60
N VAL A 21 -10.04 1.02 5.00
CA VAL A 21 -10.16 2.14 5.93
C VAL A 21 -9.21 3.26 5.48
N GLY A 22 -9.71 4.49 5.47
CA GLY A 22 -8.94 5.66 5.06
C GLY A 22 -9.81 6.89 4.78
N PRO A 23 -9.19 8.05 4.54
CA PRO A 23 -7.75 8.29 4.61
C PRO A 23 -7.21 8.21 6.05
N LEU A 24 -5.95 7.80 6.19
CA LEU A 24 -5.21 7.78 7.46
C LEU A 24 -3.96 8.63 7.31
N THR A 25 -3.70 9.52 8.26
CA THR A 25 -2.45 10.30 8.29
C THR A 25 -1.34 9.43 8.88
N LEU A 26 -0.38 9.01 8.05
CA LEU A 26 0.82 8.32 8.52
C LEU A 26 1.91 9.32 8.94
N TRP A 27 2.11 10.35 8.13
CA TRP A 27 3.20 11.32 8.31
C TRP A 27 2.72 12.75 8.13
N GLU A 28 3.41 13.66 8.80
CA GLU A 28 3.27 15.10 8.55
C GLU A 28 3.70 15.44 7.11
N PRO A 29 3.21 16.52 6.51
CA PRO A 29 3.54 16.89 5.12
C PRO A 29 5.05 16.96 4.83
N SER A 30 5.84 17.47 5.79
CA SER A 30 7.30 17.57 5.63
C SER A 30 8.03 16.22 5.69
N GLU A 31 7.46 15.23 6.35
CA GLU A 31 7.99 13.86 6.34
C GLU A 31 7.54 13.12 5.08
N THR A 32 6.30 13.30 4.65
CA THR A 32 5.79 12.80 3.37
C THR A 32 6.66 13.29 2.20
N ALA A 33 7.00 14.58 2.16
CA ALA A 33 7.88 15.15 1.14
C ALA A 33 9.29 14.52 1.14
N ARG A 34 9.86 14.24 2.31
CA ARG A 34 11.17 13.55 2.43
C ARG A 34 11.11 12.10 1.96
N VAL A 35 10.01 11.41 2.27
CA VAL A 35 9.76 10.04 1.79
C VAL A 35 9.62 10.02 0.27
N ARG A 36 8.88 10.98 -0.29
CA ARG A 36 8.73 11.17 -1.74
C ARG A 36 10.09 11.36 -2.42
N GLU A 37 10.89 12.33 -1.98
CA GLU A 37 12.20 12.63 -2.57
C GLU A 37 13.13 11.40 -2.56
N MET A 38 13.13 10.65 -1.44
CA MET A 38 13.87 9.40 -1.34
C MET A 38 13.39 8.35 -2.36
N LEU A 39 12.08 8.14 -2.49
CA LEU A 39 11.52 7.18 -3.44
C LEU A 39 11.76 7.59 -4.89
N GLU A 40 11.59 8.87 -5.23
CA GLU A 40 11.90 9.39 -6.57
C GLU A 40 13.38 9.17 -6.91
N GLY A 41 14.30 9.40 -5.95
CA GLY A 41 15.71 9.09 -6.11
C GLY A 41 15.98 7.62 -6.47
N PHE A 42 15.28 6.68 -5.81
CA PHE A 42 15.44 5.25 -6.08
C PHE A 42 14.76 4.79 -7.38
N TYR A 43 13.57 5.30 -7.69
CA TYR A 43 12.76 4.78 -8.78
C TYR A 43 12.94 5.53 -10.11
N LEU A 44 13.19 6.84 -10.06
CA LEU A 44 13.36 7.72 -11.23
C LEU A 44 14.83 8.06 -11.50
N GLY A 45 15.62 8.28 -10.44
CA GLY A 45 17.03 8.67 -10.56
C GLY A 45 17.95 7.58 -11.10
N ASN A 46 17.63 6.30 -10.89
CA ASN A 46 18.41 5.17 -11.37
C ASN A 46 17.51 3.99 -11.79
N PRO A 47 16.86 4.06 -12.97
CA PRO A 47 15.92 3.03 -13.39
C PRO A 47 16.62 1.68 -13.60
N ASP A 48 16.36 0.72 -12.71
CA ASP A 48 16.89 -0.65 -12.82
C ASP A 48 15.90 -1.57 -13.57
N PRO A 49 16.19 -1.98 -14.81
CA PRO A 49 15.32 -2.86 -15.59
C PRO A 49 15.39 -4.34 -15.14
N SER A 50 16.38 -4.73 -14.32
CA SER A 50 16.61 -6.12 -13.91
C SER A 50 15.72 -6.60 -12.76
N VAL A 51 15.07 -5.66 -12.08
CA VAL A 51 14.18 -5.94 -10.96
C VAL A 51 12.83 -5.37 -11.35
N GLY A 52 11.84 -6.24 -11.59
CA GLY A 52 10.46 -5.79 -11.73
C GLY A 52 10.10 -4.84 -10.58
N GLN A 53 9.23 -3.85 -10.82
CA GLN A 53 8.97 -2.76 -9.86
C GLN A 53 8.71 -3.22 -8.41
N ASN A 54 8.23 -4.46 -8.25
CA ASN A 54 7.82 -5.07 -6.98
C ASN A 54 8.93 -5.63 -6.08
N ASN A 55 10.18 -5.74 -6.54
CA ASN A 55 11.29 -6.31 -5.75
C ASN A 55 12.45 -5.33 -5.51
N ARG A 56 12.32 -4.07 -5.96
CA ARG A 56 13.39 -3.07 -5.85
C ARG A 56 13.75 -2.77 -4.40
N PHE A 57 12.81 -2.91 -3.47
CA PHE A 57 13.05 -2.70 -2.04
C PHE A 57 14.16 -3.59 -1.45
N LEU A 58 14.42 -4.77 -2.03
CA LEU A 58 15.49 -5.66 -1.56
C LEU A 58 16.89 -5.06 -1.73
N LYS A 59 17.05 -4.04 -2.58
CA LYS A 59 18.32 -3.33 -2.80
C LYS A 59 18.45 -2.05 -1.97
N HIS A 60 17.38 -1.62 -1.31
CA HIS A 60 17.31 -0.33 -0.62
C HIS A 60 16.77 -0.54 0.80
N SER A 61 17.68 -0.71 1.76
CA SER A 61 17.32 -0.89 3.17
C SER A 61 16.45 0.25 3.71
N GLU A 62 16.61 1.46 3.20
CA GLU A 62 15.86 2.65 3.56
C GLU A 62 14.36 2.49 3.29
N ILE A 63 13.99 1.81 2.20
CA ILE A 63 12.60 1.45 1.90
C ILE A 63 12.09 0.45 2.94
N VAL A 64 12.88 -0.58 3.26
CA VAL A 64 12.51 -1.58 4.27
C VAL A 64 12.32 -0.93 5.64
N GLU A 65 13.25 -0.06 6.04
CA GLU A 65 13.19 0.67 7.32
C GLU A 65 11.99 1.61 7.39
N LEU A 66 11.56 2.21 6.28
CA LEU A 66 10.34 3.02 6.23
C LEU A 66 9.10 2.20 6.62
N PHE A 67 8.96 0.98 6.09
CA PHE A 67 7.81 0.10 6.39
C PHE A 67 7.94 -0.65 7.72
N ARG A 68 9.12 -0.60 8.38
CA ARG A 68 9.32 -1.08 9.76
C ARG A 68 8.93 -0.05 10.82
N ARG A 69 8.59 1.18 10.43
CA ARG A 69 8.24 2.25 11.38
C ARG A 69 6.90 1.96 12.08
N PRO A 70 6.72 2.40 13.35
CA PRO A 70 5.49 2.21 14.11
C PRO A 70 4.22 2.67 13.39
N GLN A 71 4.30 3.76 12.62
CA GLN A 71 3.19 4.27 11.80
C GLN A 71 2.61 3.23 10.83
N MET A 72 3.43 2.31 10.35
CA MET A 72 3.02 1.21 9.48
C MET A 72 2.72 -0.05 10.30
N THR A 73 3.64 -0.45 11.18
CA THR A 73 3.54 -1.72 11.89
C THR A 73 2.40 -1.73 12.89
N ASP A 74 2.20 -0.68 13.68
CA ASP A 74 1.15 -0.65 14.70
C ASP A 74 -0.25 -0.71 14.07
N ALA A 75 -0.43 -0.01 12.94
CA ALA A 75 -1.65 -0.05 12.17
C ALA A 75 -1.93 -1.45 11.61
N MET A 76 -0.91 -2.12 11.04
CA MET A 76 -1.03 -3.49 10.52
C MET A 76 -1.27 -4.52 11.63
N VAL A 77 -0.59 -4.40 12.76
CA VAL A 77 -0.80 -5.28 13.93
C VAL A 77 -2.26 -5.22 14.40
N SER A 78 -2.88 -4.04 14.33
CA SER A 78 -4.28 -3.83 14.71
C SER A 78 -5.28 -4.61 13.83
N VAL A 79 -4.83 -5.14 12.68
CA VAL A 79 -5.65 -5.83 11.69
C VAL A 79 -5.31 -7.32 11.60
N ILE A 80 -4.03 -7.63 11.35
CA ILE A 80 -3.57 -8.98 11.00
C ILE A 80 -2.75 -9.66 12.10
N GLY A 81 -2.52 -9.00 13.24
CA GLY A 81 -1.79 -9.54 14.39
C GLY A 81 -0.30 -9.18 14.41
N GLU A 82 0.40 -9.61 15.46
CA GLU A 82 1.79 -9.20 15.75
C GLU A 82 2.83 -9.82 14.81
N ASP A 83 2.55 -10.99 14.24
CA ASP A 83 3.45 -11.73 13.36
C ASP A 83 3.39 -11.22 11.92
N LEU A 84 3.89 -10.00 11.71
CA LEU A 84 3.90 -9.33 10.42
C LEU A 84 4.99 -9.86 9.48
N PHE A 85 4.61 -10.16 8.24
CA PHE A 85 5.54 -10.46 7.15
C PHE A 85 5.34 -9.51 5.96
N LEU A 86 6.34 -8.66 5.71
CA LEU A 86 6.36 -7.77 4.54
C LEU A 86 6.89 -8.53 3.33
N TRP A 87 5.96 -9.13 2.57
CA TRP A 87 6.30 -10.01 1.45
C TRP A 87 6.52 -9.26 0.13
N ARG A 88 5.93 -8.07 -0.03
CA ARG A 88 5.99 -7.28 -1.26
C ARG A 88 5.85 -5.79 -0.99
N ILE A 89 6.59 -4.99 -1.75
CA ILE A 89 6.44 -3.54 -1.83
C ILE A 89 6.41 -3.17 -3.31
N GLY A 90 5.44 -2.36 -3.73
CA GLY A 90 5.37 -1.80 -5.07
C GLY A 90 5.38 -0.27 -5.02
N PHE A 91 5.91 0.35 -6.06
CA PHE A 91 5.81 1.78 -6.27
C PHE A 91 5.04 2.03 -7.57
N PHE A 92 3.98 2.81 -7.50
CA PHE A 92 3.18 3.20 -8.67
C PHE A 92 3.56 4.61 -9.08
N ASN A 93 4.29 4.73 -10.19
CA ASN A 93 4.47 6.01 -10.87
C ASN A 93 3.43 6.14 -11.98
N LYS A 94 2.75 7.29 -12.05
CA LYS A 94 1.75 7.61 -13.07
C LYS A 94 2.10 8.97 -13.64
N GLU A 95 2.60 8.98 -14.86
CA GLU A 95 3.01 10.22 -15.52
C GLU A 95 1.80 10.95 -16.10
N PRO A 96 1.82 12.29 -16.16
CA PRO A 96 0.77 13.05 -16.81
C PRO A 96 0.54 12.58 -18.26
N HIS A 97 -0.72 12.37 -18.62
CA HIS A 97 -1.14 11.92 -19.96
C HIS A 97 -0.67 10.50 -20.35
N GLU A 98 -0.22 9.68 -19.40
CA GLU A 98 0.08 8.27 -19.65
C GLU A 98 -1.17 7.51 -20.12
N THR A 99 -1.10 6.87 -21.29
CA THR A 99 -2.17 6.01 -21.81
C THR A 99 -1.90 4.55 -21.43
N GLY A 100 -2.91 3.86 -20.88
CA GLY A 100 -2.80 2.44 -20.50
C GLY A 100 -2.21 2.19 -19.10
N GLY A 101 -2.00 3.25 -18.31
CA GLY A 101 -1.61 3.15 -16.92
C GLY A 101 -2.78 2.83 -15.97
N GLU A 102 -4.03 2.82 -16.43
CA GLU A 102 -5.17 2.49 -15.58
C GLU A 102 -5.11 1.05 -15.07
N ILE A 103 -5.39 0.84 -13.79
CA ILE A 103 -5.50 -0.49 -13.20
C ILE A 103 -6.99 -0.83 -13.17
N PRO A 104 -7.45 -1.84 -13.94
CA PRO A 104 -8.87 -2.18 -14.01
C PRO A 104 -9.37 -2.74 -12.68
N TRP A 105 -10.70 -2.81 -12.51
CA TRP A 105 -11.30 -3.47 -11.35
C TRP A 105 -10.77 -4.88 -11.17
N HIS A 106 -10.26 -5.18 -9.98
CA HIS A 106 -9.70 -6.48 -9.65
C HIS A 106 -9.76 -6.75 -8.15
N GLN A 107 -9.50 -8.02 -7.80
CA GLN A 107 -9.17 -8.41 -6.43
C GLN A 107 -7.72 -8.90 -6.42
N ASP A 108 -6.89 -8.27 -5.60
CA ASP A 108 -5.48 -8.61 -5.37
C ASP A 108 -5.25 -10.11 -5.15
N ARG A 109 -6.22 -10.76 -4.49
CA ARG A 109 -6.21 -12.20 -4.23
C ARG A 109 -5.96 -13.05 -5.47
N ASN A 110 -6.40 -12.62 -6.65
CA ASN A 110 -6.25 -13.37 -7.90
C ASN A 110 -4.81 -13.36 -8.43
N TYR A 111 -3.95 -12.48 -7.91
CA TYR A 111 -2.57 -12.34 -8.38
C TYR A 111 -1.54 -12.93 -7.42
N TRP A 112 -1.90 -13.15 -6.15
CA TRP A 112 -0.96 -13.51 -5.09
C TRP A 112 -0.96 -15.01 -4.78
N PRO A 113 0.19 -15.71 -4.89
CA PRO A 113 0.28 -17.13 -4.59
C PRO A 113 0.52 -17.37 -3.09
N LEU A 114 -0.39 -16.90 -2.23
CA LEU A 114 -0.26 -17.01 -0.78
C LEU A 114 -1.25 -18.02 -0.20
N GLU A 115 -0.84 -18.73 0.85
CA GLU A 115 -1.70 -19.67 1.59
C GLU A 115 -1.29 -19.66 3.07
N PRO A 116 -2.17 -19.30 4.01
CA PRO A 116 -3.53 -18.81 3.79
C PRO A 116 -3.55 -17.42 3.14
N MET A 117 -4.64 -17.10 2.43
CA MET A 117 -4.87 -15.77 1.81
C MET A 117 -5.21 -14.70 2.86
N VAL A 118 -4.28 -14.44 3.77
CA VAL A 118 -4.36 -13.37 4.79
C VAL A 118 -3.36 -12.30 4.40
N VAL A 119 -3.84 -11.30 3.66
CA VAL A 119 -3.03 -10.18 3.18
C VAL A 119 -3.78 -8.89 3.46
N CYS A 120 -3.08 -7.92 4.03
CA CYS A 120 -3.52 -6.54 4.14
C CYS A 120 -2.52 -5.66 3.39
N SER A 121 -3.03 -4.81 2.51
CA SER A 121 -2.21 -3.88 1.71
C SER A 121 -2.32 -2.48 2.31
N ALA A 122 -1.19 -1.81 2.54
CA ALA A 122 -1.15 -0.36 2.73
C ALA A 122 -0.86 0.30 1.40
N TRP A 123 -1.76 1.16 0.96
CA TRP A 123 -1.49 2.10 -0.12
C TRP A 123 -1.21 3.47 0.50
N VAL A 124 -0.04 4.03 0.18
CA VAL A 124 0.46 5.25 0.81
C VAL A 124 0.70 6.30 -0.27
N ALA A 125 -0.11 7.36 -0.26
CA ALA A 125 0.14 8.54 -1.07
C ALA A 125 1.41 9.24 -0.57
N VAL A 126 2.38 9.41 -1.46
CA VAL A 126 3.59 10.23 -1.23
C VAL A 126 3.58 11.51 -2.09
N ASP A 127 2.57 11.64 -2.94
CA ASP A 127 2.22 12.84 -3.70
C ASP A 127 0.72 13.10 -3.55
N ASP A 128 0.27 14.29 -3.93
CA ASP A 128 -1.14 14.65 -3.92
C ASP A 128 -1.93 13.73 -4.87
N VAL A 129 -3.05 13.19 -4.39
CA VAL A 129 -3.95 12.35 -5.17
C VAL A 129 -5.38 12.83 -5.03
N ASP A 130 -6.08 12.81 -6.15
CA ASP A 130 -7.51 13.12 -6.22
C ASP A 130 -8.17 12.26 -7.30
N VAL A 131 -9.46 12.47 -7.51
CA VAL A 131 -10.27 11.71 -8.47
C VAL A 131 -9.78 11.87 -9.92
N ASP A 132 -9.10 12.98 -10.22
CA ASP A 132 -8.52 13.27 -11.53
C ASP A 132 -7.03 12.84 -11.60
N ASN A 133 -6.41 12.53 -10.45
CA ASN A 133 -5.02 12.14 -10.29
C ASN A 133 -4.85 10.85 -9.45
N SER A 134 -5.01 9.71 -10.12
CA SER A 134 -4.57 8.38 -9.66
C SER A 134 -5.11 7.91 -8.29
N ALA A 135 -6.20 8.50 -7.77
CA ALA A 135 -6.82 8.01 -6.55
C ALA A 135 -7.31 6.56 -6.70
N MET A 136 -7.15 5.78 -5.63
CA MET A 136 -7.72 4.44 -5.57
C MET A 136 -9.24 4.49 -5.51
N HIS A 137 -9.88 3.58 -6.25
CA HIS A 137 -11.30 3.28 -6.12
C HIS A 137 -11.48 1.92 -5.44
N VAL A 138 -12.36 1.85 -4.44
CA VAL A 138 -12.69 0.63 -3.71
C VAL A 138 -14.20 0.44 -3.68
N ILE A 139 -14.66 -0.80 -3.90
CA ILE A 139 -16.07 -1.16 -3.72
C ILE A 139 -16.25 -1.68 -2.29
N PRO A 140 -16.97 -0.97 -1.40
CA PRO A 140 -17.13 -1.40 -0.02
C PRO A 140 -17.78 -2.79 0.10
N GLY A 141 -17.23 -3.63 0.97
CA GLY A 141 -17.71 -4.99 1.25
C GLY A 141 -17.35 -6.04 0.19
N SER A 142 -16.72 -5.65 -0.92
CA SER A 142 -16.36 -6.55 -2.02
C SER A 142 -15.37 -7.66 -1.65
N HIS A 143 -14.60 -7.50 -0.57
CA HIS A 143 -13.69 -8.54 -0.04
C HIS A 143 -14.43 -9.76 0.50
N ARG A 144 -15.73 -9.64 0.82
CA ARG A 144 -16.56 -10.72 1.38
C ARG A 144 -16.95 -11.79 0.35
N GLN A 145 -16.76 -11.49 -0.94
CA GLN A 145 -17.06 -12.42 -2.02
C GLN A 145 -15.91 -12.45 -3.02
N LEU A 146 -15.48 -13.65 -3.41
CA LEU A 146 -14.56 -13.80 -4.53
C LEU A 146 -15.34 -13.60 -5.84
N VAL A 147 -14.92 -12.62 -6.63
CA VAL A 147 -15.45 -12.36 -7.96
C VAL A 147 -14.50 -13.02 -8.98
N PRO A 148 -15.03 -13.70 -10.02
CA PRO A 148 -14.19 -14.26 -11.07
C PRO A 148 -13.27 -13.21 -11.68
N HIS A 149 -11.99 -13.55 -11.82
CA HIS A 149 -11.04 -12.71 -12.54
C HIS A 149 -11.40 -12.68 -14.02
N ILE A 150 -11.50 -11.48 -14.59
CA ILE A 150 -11.71 -11.25 -16.01
C ILE A 150 -10.41 -10.66 -16.55
N SER A 151 -9.73 -11.44 -17.39
CA SER A 151 -8.48 -11.08 -18.06
C SER A 151 -8.72 -10.42 -19.40
#